data_AF-A0A0S7YRB3-F1
#
_entry.id   AF-A0A0S7YRB3-F1
#
_cell.length_a   1.000
_cell.length_b   1.000
_cell.length_c   1.000
_cell.angle_alpha   90.00
_cell.angle_beta   90.00
_cell.angle_gamma   90.00
#
_symmetry.space_group_name_H-M   'P 1'
#
loop_
_entity.id
_entity.type
_entity.pdbx_description
1 polymer ?
#
loop_
_entity_poly.entity_id
_entity_poly.type
_entity_poly.pdbx_seq_one_letter_code
_entity_poly.pdbx_strand_id
1 'polypeptide(L)'
;MTINVVERIDDQVTVRNVLVSVSDKNGLEEFIPQLVGIRPEVKIFSTGGTYGRIKEILGADAQARLTQVSDYTGQPETQGGLVKTLDFKIYLGLLTETYNEAHQADLQRTGSLPIDMVVVNLYPFKETISRQGVTVEQARGNIDIGGPCMIRASAKNFIRVASVVDPADYARILEELKKNNGRTSLQLRFELARKAFDHTAVYDRTIADYLAARSIDEARGCYPDISGK
;
A
#
# COMPACT_ATOMS: atom_id res chain seq x y z
N MET A 1 9.13 -24.80 -10.58
CA MET A 1 7.92 -24.55 -9.77
C MET A 1 6.72 -24.53 -10.70
N THR A 2 5.76 -25.42 -10.51
CA THR A 2 4.47 -25.38 -11.20
C THR A 2 3.71 -24.17 -10.66
N ILE A 3 3.28 -23.27 -11.54
CA ILE A 3 2.44 -22.13 -11.12
C ILE A 3 1.09 -22.70 -10.70
N ASN A 4 0.63 -22.34 -9.49
CA ASN A 4 -0.74 -22.64 -9.09
C ASN A 4 -1.69 -21.77 -9.94
N VAL A 5 -2.52 -22.40 -10.77
CA VAL A 5 -3.52 -21.71 -11.58
C VAL A 5 -4.80 -21.63 -10.77
N VAL A 6 -5.31 -20.42 -10.55
CA VAL A 6 -6.55 -20.22 -9.80
C VAL A 6 -7.73 -20.51 -10.72
N GLU A 7 -8.48 -21.58 -10.42
CA GLU A 7 -9.63 -22.01 -11.22
C GLU A 7 -10.97 -21.44 -10.71
N ARG A 8 -11.00 -20.98 -9.46
CA ARG A 8 -12.22 -20.47 -8.80
C ARG A 8 -11.95 -19.15 -8.10
N ILE A 9 -12.80 -18.16 -8.37
CA ILE A 9 -12.75 -16.82 -7.78
C ILE A 9 -14.15 -16.33 -7.45
N ASP A 10 -14.23 -15.28 -6.63
CA ASP A 10 -15.44 -14.49 -6.44
C ASP A 10 -15.41 -13.29 -7.39
N ASP A 11 -16.44 -13.13 -8.21
CA ASP A 11 -16.56 -11.95 -9.06
C ASP A 11 -16.67 -10.68 -8.19
N GLN A 12 -17.49 -10.75 -7.13
CA GLN A 12 -17.66 -9.67 -6.18
C GLN A 12 -16.99 -9.97 -4.83
N VAL A 13 -16.12 -9.07 -4.35
CA VAL A 13 -15.42 -9.23 -3.06
C VAL A 13 -15.85 -8.14 -2.10
N THR A 14 -16.33 -8.55 -0.92
CA THR A 14 -16.74 -7.61 0.15
C THR A 14 -15.53 -6.93 0.77
N VAL A 15 -15.56 -5.61 0.88
CA VAL A 15 -14.50 -4.84 1.52
C VAL A 15 -14.69 -4.86 3.04
N ARG A 16 -13.82 -5.55 3.76
CA ARG A 16 -13.81 -5.63 5.23
C ARG A 16 -12.52 -5.08 5.82
N ASN A 17 -11.36 -5.39 5.25
CA ASN A 17 -10.06 -4.95 5.75
C ASN A 17 -9.36 -4.09 4.69
N VAL A 18 -9.04 -2.85 5.06
CA VAL A 18 -8.44 -1.86 4.15
C VAL A 18 -7.12 -1.37 4.72
N LEU A 19 -6.03 -1.50 3.97
CA LEU A 19 -4.73 -0.98 4.36
C LEU A 19 -4.48 0.37 3.67
N VAL A 20 -4.30 1.44 4.44
CA VAL A 20 -4.13 2.80 3.92
C VAL A 20 -2.78 3.35 4.35
N SER A 21 -1.92 3.66 3.38
CA SER A 21 -0.60 4.27 3.61
C SER A 21 -0.26 5.18 2.44
N VAL A 22 -0.59 6.47 2.57
CA VAL A 22 -0.46 7.45 1.48
C VAL A 22 0.49 8.59 1.85
N SER A 23 1.27 9.03 0.86
CA SER A 23 2.05 10.26 0.96
C SER A 23 1.15 11.46 0.75
N ASP A 24 0.42 11.49 -0.37
CA ASP A 24 -0.64 12.47 -0.66
C ASP A 24 -1.94 12.06 0.05
N LYS A 25 -2.43 12.93 0.93
CA LYS A 25 -3.62 12.70 1.77
C LYS A 25 -4.88 13.34 1.18
N ASN A 26 -4.79 13.95 0.01
CA ASN A 26 -5.93 14.58 -0.66
C ASN A 26 -7.08 13.57 -0.84
N GLY A 27 -8.30 14.03 -0.56
CA GLY A 27 -9.52 13.25 -0.72
C GLY A 27 -9.78 12.22 0.38
N LEU A 28 -8.86 12.01 1.34
CA LEU A 28 -9.11 11.09 2.46
C LEU A 28 -10.27 11.57 3.35
N GLU A 29 -10.42 12.88 3.52
CA GLU A 29 -11.54 13.48 4.27
C GLU A 29 -12.92 13.12 3.71
N GLU A 30 -13.01 12.83 2.41
CA GLU A 30 -14.23 12.39 1.78
C GLU A 30 -14.29 10.85 1.68
N PHE A 31 -13.18 10.23 1.30
CA PHE A 31 -13.11 8.80 1.04
C PHE A 31 -13.37 7.95 2.29
N ILE A 32 -12.71 8.29 3.40
CA ILE A 32 -12.77 7.48 4.63
C ILE A 32 -14.19 7.49 5.24
N PRO A 33 -14.86 8.64 5.46
CA PRO A 33 -16.20 8.63 6.05
C PRO A 33 -17.23 7.96 5.15
N GLN A 34 -17.14 8.14 3.83
CA GLN A 34 -18.06 7.47 2.90
C GLN A 34 -17.84 5.96 2.86
N LEU A 35 -16.59 5.49 2.85
CA LEU A 35 -16.28 4.06 2.92
C LEU A 35 -16.88 3.44 4.19
N VAL A 36 -16.71 4.10 5.34
CA VAL A 36 -17.28 3.66 6.62
C VAL A 36 -18.81 3.70 6.60
N GLY A 37 -19.43 4.72 6.00
CA GLY A 37 -20.88 4.83 5.86
C GLY A 37 -21.47 3.72 4.98
N ILE A 38 -20.77 3.33 3.90
CA ILE A 38 -21.20 2.22 3.04
C ILE A 38 -20.99 0.87 3.76
N ARG A 39 -19.87 0.71 4.48
CA ARG A 39 -19.52 -0.51 5.22
C ARG A 39 -19.17 -0.21 6.67
N PRO A 40 -20.18 -0.19 7.56
CA PRO A 40 -19.97 0.03 8.99
C PRO A 40 -19.16 -1.03 9.73
N GLU A 41 -18.75 -2.11 9.07
CA GLU A 41 -17.85 -3.14 9.62
C GLU A 41 -16.43 -3.07 9.08
N VAL A 42 -16.13 -2.09 8.21
CA VAL A 42 -14.78 -1.94 7.66
C VAL A 42 -13.78 -1.63 8.77
N LYS A 43 -12.65 -2.35 8.73
CA LYS A 43 -11.47 -2.13 9.55
C LYS A 43 -10.38 -1.53 8.67
N ILE A 44 -9.81 -0.43 9.14
CA ILE A 44 -8.78 0.33 8.45
C ILE A 44 -7.47 0.12 9.20
N PHE A 45 -6.45 -0.34 8.50
CA PHE A 45 -5.09 -0.48 8.99
C PHE A 45 -4.27 0.67 8.43
N SER A 46 -3.52 1.38 9.27
CA SER A 46 -2.70 2.50 8.81
C SER A 46 -1.44 2.70 9.65
N THR A 47 -0.53 3.54 9.17
CA THR A 47 0.74 3.84 9.84
C THR A 47 1.15 5.30 9.67
N GLY A 48 2.01 5.79 10.57
CA GLY A 48 2.62 7.12 10.50
C GLY A 48 1.61 8.27 10.35
N GLY A 49 1.96 9.26 9.53
CA GLY A 49 1.11 10.43 9.30
C GLY A 49 -0.25 10.10 8.66
N THR A 50 -0.35 8.98 7.94
CA THR A 50 -1.64 8.51 7.40
C THR A 50 -2.58 8.07 8.51
N TYR A 51 -2.07 7.32 9.49
CA TYR A 51 -2.83 6.90 10.67
C TYR A 51 -3.35 8.13 11.43
N GLY A 52 -2.48 9.12 11.69
CA GLY A 52 -2.86 10.36 12.37
C GLY A 52 -3.99 11.08 11.63
N ARG A 53 -3.87 11.24 10.32
CA ARG A 53 -4.90 11.89 9.50
C ARG A 53 -6.24 11.15 9.51
N ILE A 54 -6.21 9.82 9.36
CA ILE A 54 -7.43 9.02 9.40
C ILE A 54 -8.08 9.06 10.78
N LYS A 55 -7.27 9.06 11.85
CA LYS A 55 -7.76 9.21 13.22
C LYS A 55 -8.50 10.53 13.42
N GLU A 56 -7.96 11.63 12.91
CA GLU A 56 -8.63 12.95 12.94
C GLU A 56 -9.97 12.91 12.17
N ILE A 57 -9.98 12.33 10.97
CA ILE A 57 -11.18 12.23 10.13
C ILE A 57 -12.28 11.41 10.82
N LEU A 58 -11.92 10.30 11.48
CA LEU A 58 -12.87 9.41 12.13
C LEU A 58 -13.31 9.89 13.52
N GLY A 59 -12.53 10.73 14.20
CA GLY A 59 -12.83 11.20 15.55
C GLY A 59 -13.05 10.05 16.53
N ALA A 60 -14.21 10.03 17.20
CA ALA A 60 -14.56 9.00 18.19
C ALA A 60 -14.66 7.58 17.59
N ASP A 61 -15.02 7.45 16.32
CA ASP A 61 -15.14 6.15 15.65
C ASP A 61 -13.78 5.51 15.37
N ALA A 62 -12.68 6.27 15.47
CA ALA A 62 -11.33 5.77 15.21
C ALA A 62 -11.01 4.55 16.08
N GLN A 63 -11.40 4.55 17.36
CA GLN A 63 -11.11 3.45 18.28
C GLN A 63 -11.74 2.12 17.83
N ALA A 64 -12.91 2.17 17.21
CA ALA A 64 -13.61 0.98 16.74
C ALA A 64 -13.13 0.51 15.35
N ARG A 65 -12.46 1.37 14.57
CA ARG A 65 -12.28 1.17 13.12
C ARG A 65 -10.84 1.22 12.64
N LEU A 66 -9.98 1.95 13.34
CA LEU A 66 -8.62 2.23 12.92
C LEU A 66 -7.63 1.47 13.79
N THR A 67 -6.84 0.62 13.15
CA THR A 67 -5.78 -0.16 13.80
C THR A 67 -4.43 0.31 13.29
N GLN A 68 -3.49 0.55 14.20
CA GLN A 68 -2.12 0.87 13.81
C GLN A 68 -1.47 -0.40 13.28
N VAL A 69 -0.71 -0.30 12.18
CA VAL A 69 -0.04 -1.46 11.56
C VAL A 69 0.90 -2.17 12.55
N SER A 70 1.58 -1.44 13.43
CA SER A 70 2.42 -2.02 14.48
C SER A 70 1.61 -2.88 15.45
N ASP A 71 0.40 -2.44 15.83
CA ASP A 71 -0.47 -3.19 16.75
C ASP A 71 -0.98 -4.47 16.10
N TYR A 72 -1.27 -4.42 14.79
CA TYR A 72 -1.71 -5.59 14.02
C TYR A 72 -0.57 -6.61 13.81
N THR A 73 0.59 -6.13 13.38
CA THR A 73 1.72 -7.00 13.04
C THR A 73 2.41 -7.53 14.28
N GLY A 74 2.52 -6.71 15.32
CA GLY A 74 3.37 -6.93 16.49
C GLY A 74 4.84 -6.53 16.24
N GLN A 75 5.17 -5.93 15.09
CA GLN A 75 6.53 -5.49 14.80
C GLN A 75 6.90 -4.24 15.64
N PRO A 76 8.09 -4.20 16.25
CA PRO A 76 8.57 -3.01 16.95
C PRO A 76 8.83 -1.87 15.96
N GLU A 77 8.66 -0.62 16.40
CA GLU A 77 9.00 0.52 15.55
C GLU A 77 10.52 0.59 15.32
N THR A 78 10.91 0.68 14.05
CA THR A 78 12.31 0.87 13.64
C THR A 78 12.62 2.35 13.48
N GLN A 79 13.86 2.75 13.80
CA GLN A 79 14.30 4.14 13.62
C GLN A 79 14.15 4.56 12.15
N GLY A 80 13.56 5.72 11.92
CA GLY A 80 13.25 6.21 10.57
C GLY A 80 12.12 5.46 9.87
N GLY A 81 11.54 4.42 10.49
CA GLY A 81 10.44 3.66 9.91
C GLY A 81 10.79 2.84 8.68
N LEU A 82 12.06 2.40 8.58
CA LEU A 82 12.60 1.67 7.43
C LEU A 82 11.79 0.41 7.10
N VAL A 83 11.32 -0.31 8.13
CA VAL A 83 10.58 -1.56 8.00
C VAL A 83 9.31 -1.44 8.85
N LYS A 84 8.22 -1.00 8.22
CA LYS A 84 6.91 -0.82 8.87
C LYS A 84 5.83 -1.74 8.30
N THR A 85 5.86 -1.95 6.99
CA THR A 85 4.83 -2.70 6.26
C THR A 85 5.39 -3.96 5.58
N LEU A 86 6.70 -4.19 5.68
CA LEU A 86 7.39 -5.39 5.23
C LEU A 86 7.21 -6.51 6.28
N ASP A 87 5.97 -6.96 6.46
CA ASP A 87 5.59 -7.98 7.44
C ASP A 87 4.80 -9.12 6.80
N PHE A 88 5.08 -10.36 7.21
CA PHE A 88 4.45 -11.53 6.61
C PHE A 88 2.93 -11.55 6.80
N LYS A 89 2.36 -11.01 7.89
CA LYS A 89 0.91 -10.97 8.09
C LYS A 89 0.23 -10.09 7.04
N ILE A 90 0.85 -8.96 6.69
CA ILE A 90 0.37 -8.08 5.62
C ILE A 90 0.41 -8.82 4.28
N TYR A 91 1.56 -9.39 3.90
CA TYR A 91 1.67 -10.04 2.59
C TYR A 91 0.87 -11.34 2.49
N LEU A 92 0.72 -12.09 3.58
CA LEU A 92 -0.17 -13.24 3.62
C LEU A 92 -1.63 -12.78 3.45
N GLY A 93 -2.03 -11.69 4.11
CA GLY A 93 -3.34 -11.08 3.92
C GLY A 93 -3.62 -10.57 2.51
N LEU A 94 -2.59 -10.07 1.81
CA LEU A 94 -2.69 -9.56 0.44
C LEU A 94 -2.67 -10.66 -0.62
N LEU A 95 -1.91 -11.74 -0.40
CA LEU A 95 -1.61 -12.75 -1.43
C LEU A 95 -2.41 -14.05 -1.27
N THR A 96 -3.19 -14.20 -0.19
CA THR A 96 -4.09 -15.33 0.03
C THR A 96 -5.21 -15.41 -1.02
N GLU A 97 -5.63 -16.63 -1.33
CA GLU A 97 -6.70 -16.94 -2.29
C GLU A 97 -7.87 -17.55 -1.51
N THR A 98 -9.09 -17.09 -1.79
CA THR A 98 -10.29 -17.49 -1.02
C THR A 98 -10.50 -19.00 -1.00
N TYR A 99 -10.31 -19.67 -2.13
CA TYR A 99 -10.63 -21.09 -2.31
C TYR A 99 -9.42 -22.03 -2.21
N ASN A 100 -8.30 -21.52 -1.67
CA ASN A 100 -7.10 -22.31 -1.46
C ASN A 100 -7.00 -22.70 0.02
N GLU A 101 -7.23 -23.98 0.34
CA GLU A 101 -7.29 -24.48 1.72
C GLU A 101 -6.00 -24.23 2.50
N ALA A 102 -4.84 -24.37 1.86
CA ALA A 102 -3.55 -24.09 2.49
C ALA A 102 -3.42 -22.61 2.86
N HIS A 103 -3.83 -21.71 1.96
CA HIS A 103 -3.81 -20.27 2.25
C HIS A 103 -4.78 -19.91 3.40
N GLN A 104 -5.96 -20.55 3.47
CA GLN A 104 -6.90 -20.34 4.58
C GLN A 104 -6.35 -20.87 5.91
N ALA A 105 -5.69 -22.03 5.90
CA ALA A 105 -5.03 -22.59 7.08
C ALA A 105 -3.89 -21.69 7.58
N ASP A 106 -3.10 -21.10 6.67
CA ASP A 106 -2.04 -20.17 7.03
C ASP A 106 -2.56 -18.88 7.66
N LEU A 107 -3.66 -18.31 7.15
CA LEU A 107 -4.31 -17.15 7.78
C LEU A 107 -4.71 -17.47 9.23
N GLN A 108 -5.37 -18.61 9.46
CA GLN A 108 -5.79 -19.03 10.79
C GLN A 108 -4.60 -19.27 11.72
N ARG A 109 -3.62 -20.07 11.27
CA ARG A 109 -2.44 -20.44 12.06
C ARG A 109 -1.62 -19.22 12.49
N THR A 110 -1.58 -18.18 11.67
CA THR A 110 -0.78 -16.97 11.94
C THR A 110 -1.56 -15.83 12.57
N GLY A 111 -2.89 -15.96 12.72
CA GLY A 111 -3.76 -14.86 13.12
C GLY A 111 -3.76 -13.70 12.13
N SER A 112 -3.48 -13.98 10.85
CA SER A 112 -3.48 -12.96 9.79
C SER A 112 -4.90 -12.72 9.29
N LEU A 113 -5.15 -11.49 8.84
CA LEU A 113 -6.44 -11.07 8.32
C LEU A 113 -6.28 -10.88 6.82
N PRO A 114 -7.27 -11.31 6.02
CA PRO A 114 -7.18 -11.14 4.59
C PRO A 114 -7.53 -9.68 4.25
N ILE A 115 -6.73 -9.03 3.41
CA ILE A 115 -6.82 -7.59 3.09
C ILE A 115 -7.51 -7.42 1.73
N ASP A 116 -8.62 -6.68 1.69
CA ASP A 116 -9.50 -6.60 0.52
C ASP A 116 -9.24 -5.36 -0.35
N MET A 117 -8.65 -4.33 0.24
CA MET A 117 -8.28 -3.11 -0.46
C MET A 117 -6.99 -2.53 0.12
N VAL A 118 -6.14 -2.03 -0.77
CA VAL A 118 -4.94 -1.27 -0.43
C VAL A 118 -5.08 0.11 -1.05
N VAL A 119 -4.87 1.16 -0.25
CA VAL A 119 -4.86 2.56 -0.70
C VAL A 119 -3.47 3.11 -0.39
N VAL A 120 -2.62 3.14 -1.42
CA VAL A 120 -1.21 3.52 -1.31
C VAL A 120 -0.82 4.35 -2.51
N ASN A 121 -0.37 5.59 -2.26
CA ASN A 121 0.32 6.40 -3.25
C ASN A 121 1.75 6.66 -2.79
N LEU A 122 2.67 6.65 -3.73
CA LEU A 122 4.10 6.73 -3.47
C LEU A 122 4.51 8.18 -3.22
N TYR A 123 5.49 8.36 -2.34
CA TYR A 123 6.13 9.67 -2.21
C TYR A 123 6.74 10.05 -3.57
N PRO A 124 6.56 11.29 -4.05
CA PRO A 124 7.02 11.69 -5.36
C PRO A 124 8.56 11.78 -5.37
N PHE A 125 9.23 10.65 -5.63
CA PHE A 125 10.67 10.59 -5.84
C PHE A 125 11.12 11.60 -6.89
N LYS A 126 10.29 11.81 -7.93
CA LYS A 126 10.46 12.85 -8.95
C LYS A 126 10.59 14.26 -8.35
N GLU A 127 9.79 14.60 -7.34
CA GLU A 127 9.88 15.90 -6.67
C GLU A 127 11.19 16.01 -5.88
N THR A 128 11.61 14.94 -5.20
CA THR A 128 12.90 14.92 -4.48
C THR A 128 14.06 15.21 -5.41
N ILE A 129 14.16 14.49 -6.52
CA ILE A 129 15.28 14.63 -7.46
C ILE A 129 15.22 15.94 -8.27
N SER A 130 14.08 16.64 -8.26
CA SER A 130 13.92 17.95 -8.89
C SER A 130 14.41 19.11 -8.00
N ARG A 131 14.71 18.86 -6.71
CA ARG A 131 15.22 19.89 -5.80
C ARG A 131 16.66 20.26 -6.17
N GLN A 132 16.93 21.57 -6.23
CA GLN A 132 18.27 22.06 -6.50
C GLN A 132 19.25 21.57 -5.42
N GLY A 133 20.40 21.03 -5.83
CA GLY A 133 21.45 20.57 -4.93
C GLY A 133 21.16 19.23 -4.23
N VAL A 134 20.15 18.48 -4.65
CA VAL A 134 19.88 17.14 -4.11
C VAL A 134 21.07 16.21 -4.35
N THR A 135 21.58 15.60 -3.28
CA THR A 135 22.69 14.65 -3.37
C THR A 135 22.20 13.25 -3.72
N VAL A 136 23.11 12.39 -4.19
CA VAL A 136 22.81 10.97 -4.46
C VAL A 136 22.31 10.26 -3.20
N GLU A 137 22.90 10.56 -2.03
CA GLU A 137 22.47 10.00 -0.75
C GLU A 137 21.06 10.47 -0.35
N GLN A 138 20.74 11.75 -0.56
CA GLN A 138 19.40 12.27 -0.30
C GLN A 138 18.36 11.62 -1.21
N ALA A 139 18.66 11.45 -2.50
CA ALA A 139 17.79 10.72 -3.41
C ALA A 139 17.63 9.26 -2.98
N ARG A 140 18.74 8.54 -2.71
CA ARG A 140 18.73 7.15 -2.24
C ARG A 140 17.86 6.96 -1.00
N GLY A 141 17.97 7.86 -0.02
CA GLY A 141 17.17 7.83 1.21
C GLY A 141 15.66 8.05 1.02
N ASN A 142 15.25 8.57 -0.14
CA ASN A 142 13.84 8.80 -0.48
C ASN A 142 13.24 7.72 -1.41
N ILE A 143 13.98 6.64 -1.69
CA ILE A 143 13.46 5.49 -2.42
C ILE A 143 12.55 4.69 -1.47
N ASP A 144 11.27 4.59 -1.82
CA ASP A 144 10.28 3.82 -1.09
C ASP A 144 10.38 2.33 -1.46
N ILE A 145 10.41 1.48 -0.44
CA ILE A 145 10.38 0.03 -0.59
C ILE A 145 9.00 -0.54 -0.24
N GLY A 146 8.43 -0.10 0.88
CA GLY A 146 7.18 -0.64 1.40
C GLY A 146 6.00 -0.35 0.49
N GLY A 147 5.91 0.88 -0.04
CA GLY A 147 4.86 1.31 -0.96
C GLY A 147 4.77 0.43 -2.21
N PRO A 148 5.83 0.35 -3.03
CA PRO A 148 5.82 -0.48 -4.24
C PRO A 148 5.57 -1.96 -3.95
N CYS A 149 6.10 -2.51 -2.85
CA CYS A 149 5.82 -3.89 -2.47
C CYS A 149 4.33 -4.14 -2.19
N MET A 150 3.66 -3.27 -1.42
CA MET A 150 2.22 -3.40 -1.14
C MET A 150 1.36 -3.21 -2.41
N ILE A 151 1.71 -2.25 -3.26
CA ILE A 151 1.02 -2.01 -4.53
C ILE A 151 1.12 -3.24 -5.43
N ARG A 152 2.33 -3.78 -5.64
CA ARG A 152 2.54 -4.96 -6.49
C ARG A 152 1.87 -6.21 -5.94
N ALA A 153 1.92 -6.42 -4.62
CA ALA A 153 1.27 -7.57 -3.98
C ALA A 153 -0.26 -7.54 -4.13
N SER A 154 -0.88 -6.38 -3.86
CA SER A 154 -2.32 -6.20 -4.05
C SER A 154 -2.75 -6.28 -5.51
N ALA A 155 -2.02 -5.63 -6.42
CA ALA A 155 -2.31 -5.64 -7.85
C ALA A 155 -2.13 -7.04 -8.47
N LYS A 156 -1.14 -7.83 -8.03
CA LYS A 156 -1.00 -9.24 -8.44
C LYS A 156 -2.27 -10.04 -8.11
N ASN A 157 -2.80 -9.85 -6.90
CA ASN A 157 -3.97 -10.59 -6.43
C ASN A 157 -5.29 -9.85 -6.72
N PHE A 158 -5.41 -9.23 -7.91
CA PHE A 158 -6.61 -8.48 -8.31
C PHE A 158 -7.89 -9.33 -8.32
N ILE A 159 -7.76 -10.65 -8.38
CA ILE A 159 -8.90 -11.57 -8.23
C ILE A 159 -9.58 -11.42 -6.85
N ARG A 160 -8.87 -10.89 -5.85
CA ARG A 160 -9.35 -10.64 -4.48
C ARG A 160 -9.24 -9.18 -4.03
N VAL A 161 -8.14 -8.49 -4.36
CA VAL A 161 -7.75 -7.23 -3.72
C VAL A 161 -7.87 -6.05 -4.68
N ALA A 162 -8.45 -4.93 -4.22
CA ALA A 162 -8.44 -3.66 -4.94
C ALA A 162 -7.15 -2.87 -4.61
N SER A 163 -6.34 -2.55 -5.63
CA SER A 163 -5.08 -1.80 -5.47
C SER A 163 -5.25 -0.33 -5.93
N VAL A 164 -5.48 0.58 -4.99
CA VAL A 164 -5.80 1.98 -5.26
C VAL A 164 -4.55 2.83 -5.07
N VAL A 165 -4.13 3.51 -6.15
CA VAL A 165 -2.88 4.30 -6.18
C VAL A 165 -3.06 5.79 -6.43
N ASP A 166 -4.29 6.22 -6.72
CA ASP A 166 -4.58 7.59 -7.15
C ASP A 166 -5.90 8.08 -6.50
N PRO A 167 -5.87 9.22 -5.78
CA PRO A 167 -7.08 9.84 -5.23
C PRO A 167 -8.20 10.10 -6.24
N ALA A 168 -7.88 10.29 -7.53
CA ALA A 168 -8.89 10.46 -8.58
C ALA A 168 -9.83 9.25 -8.73
N ASP A 169 -9.43 8.07 -8.26
CA ASP A 169 -10.27 6.87 -8.30
C ASP A 169 -11.27 6.78 -7.12
N TYR A 170 -11.12 7.59 -6.07
CA TYR A 170 -11.92 7.45 -4.84
C TYR A 170 -13.42 7.55 -5.10
N ALA A 171 -13.85 8.55 -5.88
CA ALA A 171 -15.27 8.75 -6.19
C ALA A 171 -15.87 7.53 -6.91
N ARG A 172 -15.22 7.03 -7.97
CA ARG A 172 -15.72 5.87 -8.73
C ARG A 172 -15.74 4.58 -7.89
N ILE A 173 -14.76 4.41 -7.00
CA ILE A 173 -14.72 3.27 -6.08
C ILE A 173 -15.93 3.34 -5.12
N LEU A 174 -16.16 4.49 -4.50
CA LEU A 174 -17.30 4.68 -3.59
C LEU A 174 -18.65 4.47 -4.28
N GLU A 175 -18.79 4.95 -5.52
CA GLU A 175 -20.00 4.70 -6.32
C GLU A 175 -20.22 3.22 -6.60
N GLU A 176 -19.16 2.47 -6.98
CA GLU A 176 -19.28 1.04 -7.19
C GLU A 176 -19.63 0.32 -5.87
N LEU A 177 -18.96 0.66 -4.78
CA LEU A 177 -19.25 0.09 -3.47
C LEU A 177 -20.71 0.35 -3.07
N LYS A 178 -21.24 1.56 -3.28
CA LYS A 178 -22.68 1.84 -3.02
C LYS A 178 -23.59 0.94 -3.85
N LYS A 179 -23.32 0.79 -5.15
CA LYS A 179 -24.12 -0.04 -6.07
C LYS A 179 -24.07 -1.54 -5.73
N ASN A 180 -22.91 -2.01 -5.26
CA ASN A 180 -22.64 -3.42 -5.03
C ASN A 180 -22.69 -3.83 -3.55
N ASN A 181 -23.39 -3.08 -2.69
CA ASN A 181 -23.53 -3.35 -1.25
C ASN A 181 -22.17 -3.48 -0.51
N GLY A 182 -21.24 -2.61 -0.89
CA GLY A 182 -19.84 -2.49 -0.49
C GLY A 182 -18.96 -3.68 -0.88
N ARG A 183 -19.20 -4.19 -2.08
CA ARG A 183 -18.33 -5.15 -2.76
C ARG A 183 -17.66 -4.50 -3.96
N THR A 184 -16.42 -4.87 -4.23
CA THR A 184 -15.75 -4.53 -5.49
C THR A 184 -16.07 -5.58 -6.54
N SER A 185 -16.17 -5.20 -7.80
CA SER A 185 -16.26 -6.10 -8.94
C SER A 185 -14.88 -6.57 -9.39
N LEU A 186 -14.80 -7.72 -10.06
CA LEU A 186 -13.55 -8.17 -10.69
C LEU A 186 -13.05 -7.14 -11.71
N GLN A 187 -13.98 -6.53 -12.45
CA GLN A 187 -13.67 -5.47 -13.41
C GLN A 187 -12.94 -4.30 -12.75
N LEU A 188 -13.49 -3.72 -11.67
CA LEU A 188 -12.83 -2.62 -10.96
C LEU A 188 -11.46 -3.04 -10.45
N ARG A 189 -11.35 -4.21 -9.81
CA ARG A 189 -10.07 -4.68 -9.26
C ARG A 189 -9.02 -4.86 -10.37
N PHE A 190 -9.41 -5.38 -11.54
CA PHE A 190 -8.50 -5.54 -12.67
C PHE A 190 -8.06 -4.20 -13.27
N GLU A 191 -8.97 -3.24 -13.42
CA GLU A 191 -8.63 -1.88 -13.88
C GLU A 191 -7.68 -1.17 -12.91
N LEU A 192 -7.95 -1.28 -11.61
CA LEU A 192 -7.08 -0.77 -10.55
C LEU A 192 -5.69 -1.44 -10.59
N ALA A 193 -5.62 -2.75 -10.79
CA ALA A 193 -4.36 -3.47 -10.91
C ALA A 193 -3.52 -3.03 -12.12
N ARG A 194 -4.16 -2.77 -13.28
CA ARG A 194 -3.48 -2.21 -14.45
C ARG A 194 -2.83 -0.87 -14.12
N LYS A 195 -3.58 0.03 -13.48
CA LYS A 195 -3.09 1.35 -13.05
C LYS A 195 -1.98 1.23 -12.01
N ALA A 196 -2.12 0.31 -11.06
CA ALA A 196 -1.13 0.05 -10.01
C ALA A 196 0.23 -0.44 -10.54
N PHE A 197 0.22 -1.34 -11.53
CA PHE A 197 1.46 -1.79 -12.17
C PHE A 197 2.08 -0.72 -13.06
N ASP A 198 1.28 0.10 -13.75
CA ASP A 198 1.79 1.26 -14.49
C ASP A 198 2.45 2.28 -13.54
N HIS A 199 1.80 2.58 -12.41
CA HIS A 199 2.32 3.49 -11.39
C HIS A 199 3.69 3.04 -10.83
N THR A 200 3.84 1.75 -10.53
CA THR A 200 5.12 1.21 -10.04
C THR A 200 6.18 1.12 -11.14
N ALA A 201 5.79 0.85 -12.40
CA ALA A 201 6.72 0.88 -13.53
C ALA A 201 7.29 2.28 -13.77
N VAL A 202 6.45 3.32 -13.72
CA VAL A 202 6.90 4.72 -13.83
C VAL A 202 7.81 5.11 -12.66
N TYR A 203 7.48 4.67 -11.45
CA TYR A 203 8.30 4.91 -10.26
C TYR A 203 9.72 4.32 -10.41
N ASP A 204 9.82 3.03 -10.76
CA ASP A 204 11.10 2.36 -10.94
C ASP A 204 11.90 2.93 -12.12
N ARG A 205 11.23 3.28 -13.23
CA ARG A 205 11.87 3.97 -14.37
C ARG A 205 12.50 5.29 -13.94
N THR A 206 11.79 6.09 -13.13
CA THR A 206 12.30 7.37 -12.61
C THR A 206 13.56 7.18 -11.76
N ILE A 207 13.58 6.14 -10.91
CA ILE A 207 14.77 5.79 -10.11
C ILE A 207 15.92 5.36 -11.02
N ALA A 208 15.65 4.48 -11.98
CA ALA A 208 16.65 3.98 -12.90
C ALA A 208 17.28 5.10 -13.75
N ASP A 209 16.46 6.00 -14.28
CA ASP A 209 16.93 7.18 -15.03
C ASP A 209 17.80 8.10 -14.17
N TYR A 210 17.36 8.38 -12.93
CA TYR A 210 18.14 9.22 -12.03
C TYR A 210 19.52 8.61 -11.76
N LEU A 211 19.58 7.33 -11.36
CA LEU A 211 20.84 6.65 -11.06
C LEU A 211 21.75 6.51 -12.28
N ALA A 212 21.20 6.24 -13.46
CA ALA A 212 21.98 6.15 -14.70
C ALA A 212 22.62 7.48 -15.10
N ALA A 213 22.02 8.60 -14.71
CA ALA A 213 22.54 9.95 -14.96
C ALA A 213 23.56 10.43 -13.91
N ARG A 214 23.91 9.62 -12.91
CA ARG A 214 24.91 9.96 -11.89
C ARG A 214 26.22 9.24 -12.13
N SER A 215 27.33 9.91 -11.83
CA SER A 215 28.66 9.32 -11.81
C SER A 215 28.95 8.60 -10.49
N ILE A 216 29.90 7.66 -10.51
CA ILE A 216 30.40 7.01 -9.29
C ILE A 216 31.06 8.03 -8.34
N ASP A 217 31.65 9.10 -8.87
CA ASP A 217 32.31 10.13 -8.06
C ASP A 217 31.29 11.00 -7.31
N GLU A 218 30.14 11.33 -7.90
CA GLU A 218 29.02 11.96 -7.20
C GLU A 218 28.50 11.10 -6.04
N ALA A 219 28.39 9.78 -6.26
CA ALA A 219 27.96 8.84 -5.22
C ALA A 219 29.01 8.73 -4.10
N ARG A 220 30.30 8.53 -4.45
CA ARG A 220 31.41 8.47 -3.48
C ARG A 220 31.57 9.77 -2.70
N GLY A 221 31.36 10.91 -3.33
CA GLY A 221 31.42 12.22 -2.68
C GLY A 221 30.43 12.38 -1.52
N CYS A 222 29.40 11.54 -1.44
CA CYS A 222 28.48 11.51 -0.29
C CYS A 222 29.05 10.79 0.94
N TYR A 223 30.13 10.02 0.81
CA TYR A 223 30.70 9.16 1.86
C TYR A 223 32.19 9.46 2.06
N PRO A 224 32.56 10.51 2.82
CA PRO A 224 33.97 10.83 3.06
C PRO A 224 34.68 9.67 3.78
N ASP A 225 35.94 9.42 3.41
CA ASP A 225 36.76 8.34 3.97
C ASP A 225 36.85 8.47 5.50
N ILE A 226 36.52 7.37 6.20
CA ILE A 226 36.53 7.29 7.67
C ILE A 226 37.96 7.01 8.19
N SER A 227 38.97 6.95 7.31
CA SER A 227 40.36 6.56 7.63
C SER A 227 41.18 7.59 8.45
N GLY A 228 40.52 8.40 9.28
CA GLY A 228 41.14 9.41 10.15
C GLY A 228 40.64 9.39 11.60
N LYS A 229 40.14 8.25 12.10
CA LYS A 229 39.88 8.02 13.53
C LYS A 229 40.62 6.79 14.03
#